data_AF-A0A0J1GWX4-F1
#
_entry.id   AF-A0A0J1GWX4-F1
#
_cell.length_a   1.000
_cell.length_b   1.000
_cell.length_c   1.000
_cell.angle_alpha   90.00
_cell.angle_beta   90.00
_cell.angle_gamma   90.00
#
_symmetry.space_group_name_H-M   'P 1'
#
loop_
_entity.id
_entity.type
_entity.pdbx_description
1 polymer ?
#
loop_
_entity_poly.entity_id
_entity_poly.type
_entity_poly.pdbx_seq_one_letter_code
_entity_poly.pdbx_strand_id
1 'polypeptide(L)'
;MKLLGLLFYWIGCIFSIGYLLNMAEWQQFYDSQSIITTFLPTFCAFFIRPSESAAITSTRCMYICWISAGLTTVYGLIRIFGHYPIDLDAVLAGCSVALLPIFYAFIFTLIAFPITIKIKPSA
;
A
#
# COMPACT_ATOMS: atom_id res chain seq x y z
N MET A 1 7.92 -23.98 -1.45
CA MET A 1 7.41 -22.71 -2.04
C MET A 1 6.94 -21.68 -1.01
N LYS A 2 6.24 -22.06 0.08
CA LYS A 2 5.73 -21.11 1.09
C LYS A 2 6.80 -20.21 1.72
N LEU A 3 7.97 -20.77 2.06
CA LEU A 3 9.08 -20.02 2.65
C LEU A 3 9.64 -18.97 1.69
N LEU A 4 9.83 -19.32 0.41
CA LEU A 4 10.33 -18.41 -0.61
C LEU A 4 9.37 -17.23 -0.85
N GLY A 5 8.07 -17.50 -0.93
CA GLY A 5 7.05 -16.45 -1.06
C GLY A 5 6.99 -15.52 0.15
N LEU A 6 7.18 -16.06 1.36
CA LEU A 6 7.26 -15.27 2.58
C LEU A 6 8.53 -14.39 2.61
N LEU A 7 9.66 -14.90 2.12
CA LEU A 7 10.89 -14.11 1.98
C LEU A 7 10.70 -12.94 1.00
N PHE A 8 10.09 -13.17 -0.16
CA PHE A 8 9.76 -12.08 -1.09
C PHE A 8 8.85 -11.03 -0.47
N TYR A 9 7.83 -11.46 0.28
CA TYR A 9 6.96 -10.56 1.03
C TYR A 9 7.75 -9.70 2.03
N TRP A 10 8.59 -10.31 2.86
CA TRP A 10 9.41 -9.56 3.82
C TRP A 10 10.37 -8.59 3.15
N ILE A 11 11.02 -9.00 2.06
CA ILE A 11 11.90 -8.11 1.27
C ILE A 11 11.09 -6.91 0.73
N GLY A 12 9.90 -7.14 0.19
CA GLY A 12 9.02 -6.06 -0.28
C GLY A 12 8.59 -5.10 0.83
N CYS A 13 8.28 -5.62 2.02
CA CYS A 13 7.96 -4.81 3.19
C CYS A 13 9.17 -3.99 3.67
N ILE A 14 10.34 -4.62 3.81
CA ILE A 14 11.57 -3.95 4.23
C ILE A 14 11.95 -2.86 3.22
N PHE A 15 11.86 -3.16 1.92
CA PHE A 15 12.09 -2.17 0.88
C PHE A 15 11.13 -1.00 1.00
N SER A 16 9.82 -1.25 1.18
CA SER A 16 8.82 -0.18 1.26
C SER A 16 9.05 0.71 2.49
N ILE A 17 9.37 0.12 3.64
CA ILE A 17 9.72 0.86 4.86
C ILE A 17 11.02 1.64 4.66
N GLY A 18 12.06 1.00 4.12
CA GLY A 18 13.34 1.67 3.83
C GLY A 18 13.19 2.82 2.84
N TYR A 19 12.32 2.67 1.84
CA TYR A 19 12.02 3.70 0.85
C TYR A 19 11.28 4.89 1.48
N LEU A 20 10.38 4.65 2.43
CA LEU A 20 9.78 5.71 3.24
C LEU A 20 10.85 6.42 4.10
N LEU A 21 11.70 5.69 4.79
CA LEU A 21 12.68 6.27 5.73
C LEU A 21 13.80 7.09 5.06
N ASN A 22 14.18 6.77 3.82
CA ASN A 22 15.25 7.46 3.08
C ASN A 22 14.75 8.65 2.24
N MET A 23 13.53 9.12 2.48
CA MET A 23 12.93 10.26 1.80
C MET A 23 13.66 11.57 2.13
N ALA A 24 14.28 12.18 1.11
CA ALA A 24 14.79 13.55 1.19
C ALA A 24 13.66 14.58 1.19
N GLU A 25 13.89 15.76 1.78
CA GLU A 25 12.86 16.75 2.13
C GLU A 25 12.04 17.31 0.94
N TRP A 26 12.53 17.21 -0.28
CA TRP A 26 11.98 17.86 -1.47
C TRP A 26 11.06 17.00 -2.34
N GLN A 27 10.89 15.70 -2.03
CA GLN A 27 10.09 14.75 -2.84
C GLN A 27 8.71 14.44 -2.25
N GLN A 28 8.20 15.24 -1.29
CA GLN A 28 6.95 14.99 -0.56
C GLN A 28 5.67 14.97 -1.43
N PHE A 29 5.78 15.22 -2.75
CA PHE A 29 4.66 15.32 -3.69
C PHE A 29 4.69 14.27 -4.83
N TYR A 30 5.28 13.09 -4.61
CA TYR A 30 5.52 12.13 -5.70
C TYR A 30 4.53 10.95 -5.73
N ASP A 31 3.65 10.96 -6.74
CA ASP A 31 2.63 9.93 -7.02
C ASP A 31 3.23 8.51 -7.11
N SER A 32 4.39 8.35 -7.76
CA SER A 32 5.00 7.03 -7.96
C SER A 32 5.49 6.38 -6.67
N GLN A 33 5.86 7.16 -5.65
CA GLN A 33 6.21 6.60 -4.35
C GLN A 33 4.99 5.98 -3.69
N SER A 34 3.89 6.72 -3.63
CA SER A 34 2.64 6.25 -3.08
C SER A 34 2.19 4.95 -3.76
N ILE A 35 2.41 4.82 -5.07
CA ILE A 35 2.16 3.57 -5.81
C ILE A 35 3.08 2.45 -5.34
N ILE A 36 4.40 2.68 -5.31
CA ILE A 36 5.39 1.67 -4.94
C ILE A 36 5.16 1.15 -3.53
N THR A 37 5.06 2.05 -2.54
CA THR A 37 4.91 1.65 -1.14
C THR A 37 3.54 1.03 -0.86
N THR A 38 2.52 1.36 -1.64
CA THR A 38 1.20 0.73 -1.51
C THR A 38 1.16 -0.66 -2.14
N PHE A 39 1.69 -0.81 -3.35
CA PHE A 39 1.50 -2.03 -4.14
C PHE A 39 2.64 -3.03 -4.07
N LEU A 40 3.87 -2.64 -3.73
CA LEU A 40 4.98 -3.60 -3.67
C LEU A 40 4.73 -4.70 -2.63
N PRO A 41 4.34 -4.40 -1.37
CA PRO A 41 4.03 -5.45 -0.40
C PRO A 41 2.84 -6.31 -0.84
N THR A 42 1.84 -5.71 -1.47
CA THR A 42 0.67 -6.40 -2.04
C THR A 42 1.06 -7.36 -3.15
N PHE A 43 1.93 -6.93 -4.07
CA PHE A 43 2.45 -7.75 -5.16
C PHE A 43 3.26 -8.92 -4.62
N CYS A 44 4.17 -8.66 -3.66
CA CYS A 44 4.94 -9.73 -3.03
C CYS A 44 4.04 -10.72 -2.27
N ALA A 45 2.94 -10.25 -1.67
CA ALA A 45 1.98 -11.10 -0.96
C ALA A 45 1.24 -12.10 -1.87
N PHE A 46 1.18 -11.83 -3.18
CA PHE A 46 0.66 -12.76 -4.17
C PHE A 46 1.43 -14.09 -4.14
N PHE A 47 2.76 -14.03 -3.98
CA PHE A 47 3.65 -15.19 -4.07
C PHE A 47 3.74 -16.03 -2.79
N ILE A 48 3.15 -15.60 -1.67
CA ILE A 48 3.23 -16.32 -0.38
C ILE A 48 2.72 -17.76 -0.49
N ARG A 49 1.58 -17.95 -1.18
CA ARG A 49 0.94 -19.25 -1.38
C ARG A 49 0.24 -19.31 -2.74
N PRO A 50 0.96 -19.65 -3.81
CA PRO A 50 0.40 -19.64 -5.17
C PRO A 50 -0.62 -20.76 -5.42
N SER A 51 -0.67 -21.79 -4.56
CA SER A 51 -1.62 -22.90 -4.66
C SER A 51 -2.98 -22.62 -4.00
N GLU A 52 -3.18 -21.44 -3.39
CA GLU A 52 -4.46 -21.06 -2.78
C GLU A 52 -5.44 -20.55 -3.85
N SER A 53 -6.74 -20.59 -3.52
CA SER A 53 -7.76 -20.07 -4.43
C SER A 53 -7.54 -18.59 -4.73
N ALA A 54 -7.92 -18.17 -5.94
CA ALA A 54 -7.82 -16.77 -6.36
C ALA A 54 -8.55 -15.82 -5.39
N ALA A 55 -9.67 -16.27 -4.81
CA ALA A 55 -10.43 -15.50 -3.84
C ALA A 55 -9.68 -15.29 -2.52
N ILE A 56 -9.05 -16.34 -1.96
CA ILE A 56 -8.23 -16.23 -0.73
C ILE A 56 -7.01 -15.33 -0.98
N THR A 57 -6.34 -15.52 -2.11
CA THR A 57 -5.19 -14.70 -2.49
C THR A 57 -5.57 -13.23 -2.67
N SER A 58 -6.69 -12.96 -3.36
CA SER A 58 -7.22 -11.60 -3.55
C SER A 58 -7.57 -10.94 -2.22
N THR A 59 -8.26 -11.63 -1.31
CA THR A 59 -8.57 -11.15 0.04
C THR A 59 -7.31 -10.76 0.81
N ARG A 60 -6.28 -11.63 0.82
CA ARG A 60 -4.98 -11.33 1.44
C ARG A 60 -4.34 -10.07 0.84
N CYS A 61 -4.32 -9.97 -0.49
CA CYS A 61 -3.72 -8.84 -1.18
C CYS A 61 -4.46 -7.53 -0.85
N MET A 62 -5.80 -7.54 -0.75
CA MET A 62 -6.56 -6.36 -0.34
C MET A 62 -6.22 -5.90 1.08
N TYR A 63 -6.16 -6.83 2.05
CA TYR A 63 -5.77 -6.47 3.42
C TYR A 63 -4.38 -5.85 3.48
N ILE A 64 -3.41 -6.45 2.80
CA ILE A 64 -2.04 -5.94 2.78
C ILE A 64 -1.96 -4.58 2.07
N CYS A 65 -2.72 -4.39 0.98
CA CYS A 65 -2.81 -3.13 0.27
C CYS A 65 -3.32 -2.00 1.19
N TRP A 66 -4.40 -2.26 1.94
CA TRP A 66 -4.94 -1.30 2.91
C TRP A 66 -3.98 -0.98 4.05
N ILE A 67 -3.30 -2.00 4.60
CA ILE A 67 -2.29 -1.79 5.64
C ILE A 67 -1.15 -0.92 5.11
N SER A 68 -0.65 -1.21 3.91
CA SER A 68 0.45 -0.47 3.32
C SER A 68 0.07 0.96 2.93
N ALA A 69 -1.15 1.13 2.42
CA ALA A 69 -1.73 2.44 2.13
C ALA A 69 -1.88 3.30 3.39
N GLY A 70 -2.41 2.71 4.46
CA GLY A 70 -2.55 3.37 5.76
C GLY A 70 -1.21 3.82 6.32
N LEU A 71 -0.20 2.92 6.31
CA LEU A 71 1.15 3.26 6.75
C LEU A 71 1.77 4.40 5.92
N THR A 72 1.67 4.33 4.60
CA THR A 72 2.20 5.34 3.68
C THR A 72 1.52 6.69 3.92
N THR A 73 0.20 6.70 4.11
CA THR A 73 -0.60 7.90 4.38
C THR A 73 -0.18 8.55 5.70
N VAL A 74 -0.12 7.76 6.78
CA VAL A 74 0.30 8.25 8.10
C VAL A 74 1.70 8.82 8.05
N TYR A 75 2.63 8.13 7.38
CA TYR A 75 3.99 8.61 7.20
C TYR A 75 4.02 9.95 6.44
N GLY A 76 3.28 10.05 5.33
CA GLY A 76 3.17 11.28 4.54
C GLY A 76 2.66 12.45 5.37
N LEU A 77 1.58 12.26 6.13
CA LEU A 77 1.01 13.29 7.02
C LEU A 77 2.03 13.74 8.08
N ILE A 78 2.73 12.81 8.74
CA ILE A 78 3.78 13.14 9.71
C ILE A 78 4.86 14.03 9.08
N ARG A 79 5.28 13.73 7.84
CA ARG A 79 6.32 14.50 7.14
C ARG A 79 5.86 15.90 6.80
N ILE A 80 4.64 16.06 6.30
CA ILE A 80 4.06 17.36 5.93
C ILE A 80 3.98 18.27 7.16
N PHE A 81 3.35 17.79 8.23
CA PHE A 81 3.22 18.59 9.46
C PHE A 81 4.57 18.84 10.15
N GLY A 82 5.57 17.96 9.94
CA GLY A 82 6.92 18.15 10.43
C GLY A 82 7.74 19.22 9.70
N HIS A 83 7.49 19.46 8.40
CA HIS A 83 8.30 20.38 7.58
C HIS A 83 7.61 21.70 7.27
N TYR A 84 6.29 21.71 7.11
CA TYR A 84 5.52 22.88 6.68
C TYR A 84 4.41 23.26 7.67
N PRO A 85 4.68 23.48 8.96
CA PRO A 85 3.62 23.71 9.94
C PRO A 85 2.83 25.02 9.72
N ILE A 86 3.37 25.97 8.95
CA ILE A 86 2.83 27.34 8.83
C ILE A 86 2.40 27.68 7.38
N ASP A 87 2.83 26.88 6.39
CA ASP A 87 2.49 27.10 4.99
C ASP A 87 1.24 26.29 4.61
N LEU A 88 0.07 26.96 4.63
CA LEU A 88 -1.22 26.32 4.39
C LEU A 88 -1.32 25.72 2.98
N ASP A 89 -0.75 26.37 1.97
CA ASP A 89 -0.81 25.90 0.59
C ASP A 89 0.03 24.63 0.42
N ALA A 90 1.23 24.60 1.01
CA ALA A 90 2.07 23.41 1.05
C ALA A 90 1.42 22.27 1.84
N VAL A 91 0.75 22.57 2.96
CA VAL A 91 0.03 21.56 3.76
C VAL A 91 -1.14 20.97 2.98
N LEU A 92 -1.93 21.78 2.28
CA LEU A 92 -3.07 21.31 1.49
C LEU A 92 -2.63 20.44 0.31
N ALA A 93 -1.61 20.89 -0.42
CA ALA A 93 -1.00 20.11 -1.49
C ALA A 93 -0.44 18.78 -0.95
N GLY A 94 0.23 18.84 0.20
CA GLY A 94 0.85 17.67 0.82
C GLY A 94 -0.21 16.67 1.25
N CYS A 95 -1.25 17.12 1.94
CA CYS A 95 -2.36 16.27 2.38
C CYS A 95 -3.03 15.58 1.19
N SER A 96 -3.19 16.29 0.07
CA SER A 96 -3.77 15.72 -1.16
C SER A 96 -2.95 14.54 -1.68
N VAL A 97 -1.62 14.66 -1.67
CA VAL A 97 -0.70 13.57 -2.09
C VAL A 97 -0.65 12.46 -1.06
N ALA A 98 -0.63 12.78 0.24
CA ALA A 98 -0.59 11.80 1.32
C ALA A 98 -1.82 10.88 1.33
N LEU A 99 -2.94 11.32 0.76
CA LEU A 99 -4.17 10.52 0.62
C LEU A 99 -4.18 9.60 -0.62
N LEU A 100 -3.29 9.79 -1.60
CA LEU A 100 -3.22 8.93 -2.79
C LEU A 100 -3.10 7.42 -2.50
N PRO A 101 -2.31 6.96 -1.52
CA PRO A 101 -2.26 5.55 -1.14
C PRO A 101 -3.65 4.98 -0.81
N ILE A 102 -4.49 5.75 -0.10
CA ILE A 102 -5.87 5.36 0.23
C ILE A 102 -6.71 5.23 -1.05
N PHE A 103 -6.60 6.20 -1.96
CA PHE A 103 -7.29 6.14 -3.25
C PHE A 103 -6.88 4.90 -4.05
N TYR A 104 -5.60 4.55 -4.07
CA TYR A 104 -5.12 3.36 -4.77
C TYR A 104 -5.64 2.07 -4.13
N ALA A 105 -5.62 1.96 -2.79
CA ALA A 105 -6.16 0.79 -2.10
C ALA A 105 -7.67 0.65 -2.33
N PHE A 106 -8.39 1.76 -2.39
CA PHE A 106 -9.80 1.80 -2.73
C PHE A 106 -10.06 1.30 -4.16
N ILE A 107 -9.35 1.84 -5.16
CA ILE A 107 -9.44 1.40 -6.56
C ILE A 107 -9.12 -0.09 -6.68
N PHE A 108 -8.03 -0.54 -6.03
CA PHE A 108 -7.65 -1.94 -6.02
C PHE A 108 -8.74 -2.82 -5.44
N THR A 109 -9.37 -2.39 -4.34
CA THR A 109 -10.49 -3.10 -3.72
C THR A 109 -11.67 -3.22 -4.69
N LEU A 110 -12.06 -2.14 -5.36
CA LEU A 110 -13.16 -2.17 -6.34
C LEU A 110 -12.90 -3.19 -7.46
N ILE A 111 -11.67 -3.28 -7.94
CA ILE A 111 -11.26 -4.22 -9.00
C ILE A 111 -11.21 -5.66 -8.46
N ALA A 112 -10.69 -5.85 -7.24
CA ALA A 112 -10.46 -7.17 -6.64
C ALA A 112 -11.72 -7.80 -6.01
N PHE A 113 -12.72 -6.99 -5.66
CA PHE A 113 -13.94 -7.40 -4.95
C PHE A 113 -14.77 -8.49 -5.67
N PRO A 114 -14.99 -8.45 -7.00
CA PRO A 114 -15.71 -9.53 -7.70
C PRO A 114 -15.02 -10.90 -7.59
N ILE A 115 -13.70 -10.92 -7.41
CA ILE A 115 -12.90 -12.14 -7.27
C ILE A 115 -13.11 -12.75 -5.88
N THR A 116 -13.41 -11.92 -4.87
CA THR A 116 -13.59 -12.38 -3.47
C THR A 116 -15.00 -12.85 -3.16
N ILE A 117 -16.02 -12.28 -3.80
CA ILE A 117 -17.44 -12.65 -3.58
C ILE A 117 -17.79 -14.06 -4.09
N LYS A 118 -16.97 -14.67 -4.97
CA LYS A 118 -17.17 -16.08 -5.39
C LYS A 118 -17.12 -17.08 -4.23
N ILE A 119 -16.82 -16.64 -3.01
CA ILE A 119 -16.96 -17.40 -1.76
C ILE A 119 -18.38 -17.20 -1.19
N LYS A 120 -19.38 -17.79 -1.82
CA LYS A 120 -20.53 -18.31 -1.07
C LYS A 120 -20.93 -19.64 -1.71
N PRO A 121 -20.61 -20.78 -1.09
CA PRO A 121 -21.32 -22.01 -1.43
C PRO A 121 -22.79 -21.73 -1.14
N SER A 122 -23.64 -21.84 -2.14
CA SER A 122 -25.07 -22.06 -1.95
C SER A 122 -25.20 -23.33 -1.10
N ALA A 123 -25.43 -23.14 0.20
CA ALA A 123 -25.86 -24.19 1.12
C ALA A 123 -27.32 -24.55 0.82
#